data_AF-A0A090ZE77-F1
#
_entry.id   AF-A0A090ZE77-F1
#
_cell.length_a   1.000
_cell.length_b   1.000
_cell.length_c   1.000
_cell.angle_alpha   90.00
_cell.angle_beta   90.00
_cell.angle_gamma   90.00
#
_symmetry.space_group_name_H-M   'P 1'
#
loop_
_entity.id
_entity.type
_entity.pdbx_description
1 polymer ?
#
loop_
_entity_poly.entity_id
_entity_poly.type
_entity_poly.pdbx_seq_one_letter_code
_entity_poly.pdbx_strand_id
1 'polypeptide(L)'
;MPYERNRLLGLLLNFIPGLGHLYWGNRGRGVFYSVCFFGGSLFGFTVALMTGAEDLALLTFVLTVVLWLISMADLLISMLREPAEVKAYRDHMRQMSGEGRESEKFFTILLSFVPGLGHFQLGLMQRGLSFLVAFFGLITVLIFVTSVTHESGFLLFLGLLPIIWLYAMFDAVQLVHRKLAGEIIVDRTLLDDWESGRIEGRRSKVLATLLSAFPGAGQMYLGLQKRGLQMMVLFIGSFYIIDILRLSVFLFLIPIIWFYCFFDGLQQTSRYGILPMEDRPLIETGGNHQHLLGIVLIVLGIYFIGMELIVPAIDAQFPELRLHSRIREYLRPLVVAVVLIGGGLKLLLKPKRRDHLWSGEDL
;
A
#
# COMPACT_ATOMS: atom_id res chain seq x y z
N MET A 1 10.58 -9.15 23.49
CA MET A 1 10.46 -7.92 24.29
C MET A 1 9.16 -7.98 25.07
N PRO A 2 9.11 -7.52 26.33
CA PRO A 2 7.87 -7.45 27.09
C PRO A 2 6.85 -6.57 26.35
N TYR A 3 5.58 -6.95 26.41
CA TYR A 3 4.48 -6.16 25.87
C TYR A 3 4.28 -4.94 26.75
N GLU A 4 5.06 -3.89 26.53
CA GLU A 4 4.85 -2.60 27.19
C GLU A 4 3.93 -1.74 26.34
N ARG A 5 2.79 -1.34 26.91
CA ARG A 5 1.92 -0.34 26.27
C ARG A 5 2.70 0.97 26.10
N ASN A 6 2.85 1.39 24.86
CA ASN A 6 3.51 2.64 24.53
C ASN A 6 2.69 3.85 25.00
N ARG A 7 3.30 4.71 25.83
CA ARG A 7 2.69 5.95 26.34
C ARG A 7 2.36 6.93 25.22
N LEU A 8 3.28 7.10 24.27
CA LEU A 8 3.11 8.01 23.14
C LEU A 8 1.90 7.61 22.30
N LEU A 9 1.74 6.31 22.05
CA LEU A 9 0.56 5.81 21.33
C LEU A 9 -0.74 6.13 22.08
N GLY A 10 -0.76 5.94 23.40
CA GLY A 10 -1.93 6.28 24.21
C GLY A 10 -2.32 7.76 24.09
N LEU A 11 -1.33 8.66 24.09
CA LEU A 11 -1.54 10.10 23.89
C LEU A 11 -2.05 10.41 22.48
N LEU A 12 -1.44 9.82 21.44
CA LEU A 12 -1.85 9.99 20.05
C LEU A 12 -3.28 9.48 19.81
N LEU A 13 -3.65 8.34 20.39
CA LEU A 13 -5.00 7.81 20.32
C LEU A 13 -6.02 8.75 20.96
N ASN A 14 -5.64 9.43 22.06
CA ASN A 14 -6.52 10.37 22.73
C ASN A 14 -6.70 11.70 22.00
N PHE A 15 -6.07 11.88 20.82
CA PHE A 15 -6.48 12.95 19.91
C PHE A 15 -7.96 12.82 19.56
N ILE A 16 -8.50 11.59 19.53
CA ILE A 16 -9.93 11.31 19.60
C ILE A 16 -10.29 11.06 21.08
N PRO A 17 -11.05 11.94 21.75
CA PRO A 17 -11.33 11.84 23.17
C PRO A 17 -11.89 10.49 23.60
N GLY A 18 -11.21 9.88 24.58
CA GLY A 18 -11.60 8.61 25.20
C GLY A 18 -10.91 7.37 24.64
N LEU A 19 -10.41 7.40 23.39
CA LEU A 19 -9.68 6.25 22.82
C LEU A 19 -8.37 5.96 23.56
N GLY A 20 -7.65 6.99 24.00
CA GLY A 20 -6.42 6.80 24.78
C GLY A 20 -6.67 6.16 26.15
N HIS A 21 -7.77 6.54 26.81
CA HIS A 21 -8.21 5.91 28.06
C HIS A 21 -8.61 4.44 27.87
N LEU A 22 -9.30 4.11 26.77
CA LEU A 22 -9.61 2.72 26.41
C LEU A 22 -8.35 1.89 26.19
N TYR A 23 -7.37 2.45 25.47
CA TYR A 23 -6.07 1.81 25.25
C TYR A 23 -5.31 1.59 26.57
N TRP A 24 -5.34 2.56 27.49
CA TRP A 24 -4.69 2.46 28.80
C TRP A 24 -5.42 1.49 29.76
N GLY A 25 -6.66 1.11 29.45
CA GLY A 25 -7.46 0.15 30.22
C GLY A 25 -8.55 0.78 31.10
N ASN A 26 -8.66 2.11 31.11
CA ASN A 26 -9.65 2.85 31.87
C ASN A 26 -10.99 2.93 31.11
N ARG A 27 -11.70 1.80 30.99
CA ARG A 27 -12.92 1.70 30.17
C ARG A 27 -14.00 2.73 30.53
N GLY A 28 -14.23 2.97 31.83
CA GLY A 28 -15.24 3.93 32.28
C GLY A 28 -14.93 5.36 31.83
N ARG A 29 -13.71 5.83 32.05
CA ARG A 29 -13.27 7.18 31.62
C ARG A 29 -13.25 7.31 30.11
N GLY A 30 -12.82 6.26 29.41
CA GLY A 30 -12.83 6.23 27.95
C GLY A 30 -14.22 6.45 27.35
N VAL A 31 -15.20 5.66 27.78
CA VAL A 31 -16.59 5.80 27.32
C VAL A 31 -17.16 7.16 27.71
N PHE A 32 -16.93 7.61 28.95
CA PHE A 32 -17.41 8.91 29.43
C PHE A 32 -16.91 10.07 28.56
N TYR A 33 -15.59 10.17 28.34
CA TYR A 33 -15.04 11.26 27.53
C TYR A 33 -15.48 11.18 26.07
N SER A 34 -15.61 9.99 25.48
CA SER A 34 -16.12 9.84 24.12
C SER A 34 -17.57 10.29 24.01
N VAL A 35 -18.45 9.86 24.92
CA VAL A 35 -19.88 10.21 24.91
C VAL A 35 -20.06 11.71 25.17
N CYS A 36 -19.37 12.28 26.15
CA CYS A 36 -19.46 13.71 26.44
C CYS A 36 -18.94 14.57 25.30
N PHE A 37 -17.83 14.19 24.67
CA PHE A 37 -17.25 14.94 23.55
C PHE A 37 -18.16 14.88 22.32
N PHE A 38 -18.44 13.69 21.79
CA PHE A 38 -19.22 13.54 20.55
C PHE A 38 -20.69 13.88 20.75
N GLY A 39 -21.28 13.43 21.87
CA GLY A 39 -22.68 13.72 22.19
C GLY A 39 -22.89 15.21 22.50
N GLY A 40 -22.01 15.82 23.29
CA GLY A 40 -22.07 17.24 23.61
C GLY A 40 -21.85 18.14 22.39
N SER A 41 -20.85 17.83 21.56
CA SER A 41 -20.59 18.61 20.34
C SER A 41 -21.74 18.48 19.35
N LEU A 42 -22.21 17.26 19.08
CA LEU A 42 -23.31 17.03 18.14
C LEU A 42 -24.58 17.76 18.61
N PHE A 43 -24.94 17.58 19.88
CA PHE A 43 -26.11 18.22 20.46
C PHE A 43 -26.01 19.74 20.37
N GLY A 44 -24.91 20.34 20.85
CA GLY A 44 -24.74 21.80 20.84
C GLY A 44 -24.75 22.39 19.43
N PHE A 45 -24.10 21.74 18.46
CA PHE A 45 -24.12 22.20 17.07
C PHE A 45 -25.52 22.07 16.43
N THR A 46 -26.24 20.98 16.69
CA THR A 46 -27.62 20.83 16.17
C THR A 46 -28.56 21.89 16.73
N VAL A 47 -28.49 22.18 18.03
CA VAL A 47 -29.28 23.24 18.65
C VAL A 47 -28.91 24.60 18.06
N ALA A 48 -27.62 24.92 17.94
CA ALA A 48 -27.17 26.19 17.37
C ALA A 48 -27.64 26.39 15.92
N LEU A 49 -27.64 25.33 15.11
CA LEU A 49 -28.17 25.33 13.74
C LEU A 49 -29.68 25.55 13.71
N MET A 50 -30.43 24.88 14.60
CA MET A 50 -31.88 25.02 14.67
C MET A 50 -32.33 26.42 15.13
N THR A 51 -31.55 27.06 16.02
CA THR A 51 -31.86 28.40 16.53
C THR A 51 -31.25 29.52 15.67
N GLY A 52 -30.36 29.21 14.73
CA GLY A 52 -29.60 30.21 13.96
C GLY A 52 -28.69 31.08 14.83
N ALA A 53 -28.28 30.59 16.00
CA ALA A 53 -27.53 31.38 16.98
C ALA A 53 -26.03 31.09 16.87
N GLU A 54 -25.30 31.97 16.19
CA GLU A 54 -23.84 31.82 15.99
C GLU A 54 -23.07 31.80 17.32
N ASP A 55 -23.52 32.56 18.32
CA ASP A 55 -22.92 32.57 19.66
C ASP A 55 -23.00 31.21 20.36
N LEU A 56 -24.11 30.47 20.17
CA LEU A 56 -24.26 29.12 20.72
C LEU A 56 -23.37 28.12 20.01
N ALA A 57 -23.15 28.28 18.70
CA ALA A 57 -22.21 27.45 17.95
C ALA A 57 -20.77 27.69 18.44
N LEU A 58 -20.38 28.95 18.62
CA LEU A 58 -19.05 29.32 19.15
C LEU A 58 -18.85 28.79 20.57
N LEU A 59 -19.84 28.96 21.45
CA LEU A 59 -19.79 28.44 22.83
C LEU A 59 -19.64 26.91 22.84
N THR A 60 -20.42 26.20 22.02
CA THR A 60 -20.33 24.75 21.88
C THR A 60 -18.94 24.33 21.44
N PHE A 61 -18.36 25.01 20.46
CA PHE A 61 -17.00 24.75 19.99
C PHE A 61 -15.96 24.94 21.12
N VAL A 62 -16.02 26.05 21.85
CA VAL A 62 -15.11 26.31 22.98
C VAL A 62 -15.23 25.24 24.06
N LEU A 63 -16.45 24.88 24.47
CA LEU A 63 -16.68 23.82 25.46
C LEU A 63 -16.15 22.47 24.99
N THR A 64 -16.30 22.16 23.69
CA THR A 64 -15.78 20.93 23.08
C THR A 64 -14.26 20.87 23.15
N VAL A 65 -13.56 21.99 22.86
CA VAL A 65 -12.10 22.10 22.97
C VAL A 65 -11.64 21.98 24.43
N VAL A 66 -12.35 22.61 25.37
CA VAL A 66 -12.03 22.49 26.81
C VAL A 66 -12.18 21.05 27.29
N LEU A 67 -13.27 20.37 26.92
CA LEU A 67 -13.46 18.95 27.24
C LEU A 67 -12.36 18.06 26.64
N TRP A 68 -11.92 18.36 25.42
CA TRP A 68 -10.79 17.67 24.79
C TRP A 68 -9.49 17.84 25.59
N LEU A 69 -9.16 19.08 26.00
CA LEU A 69 -7.98 19.37 26.83
C LEU A 69 -8.03 18.66 28.19
N ILE A 70 -9.19 18.65 28.86
CA ILE A 70 -9.40 17.95 30.14
C ILE A 70 -9.17 16.44 29.95
N SER A 71 -9.74 15.84 28.91
CA SER A 71 -9.54 14.42 28.59
C SER A 71 -8.05 14.08 28.40
N MET A 72 -7.32 14.94 27.68
CA MET A 72 -5.89 14.78 27.45
C MET A 72 -5.08 14.89 28.74
N ALA A 73 -5.35 15.90 29.56
CA ALA A 73 -4.68 16.10 30.85
C ALA A 73 -4.94 14.92 31.81
N ASP A 74 -6.19 14.44 31.91
CA ASP A 74 -6.53 13.31 32.78
C ASP A 74 -5.82 12.02 32.35
N LEU A 75 -5.71 11.77 31.04
CA LEU A 75 -4.96 10.62 30.54
C LEU A 75 -3.48 10.71 30.91
N LEU A 76 -2.87 11.88 30.69
CA LEU A 76 -1.46 12.13 30.99
C LEU A 76 -1.18 11.92 32.49
N ILE A 77 -2.06 12.44 33.37
CA ILE A 77 -1.97 12.21 34.81
C ILE A 77 -2.11 10.72 35.14
N SER A 78 -3.06 10.01 34.53
CA SER A 78 -3.26 8.58 34.75
C SER A 78 -2.02 7.76 34.37
N MET A 79 -1.32 8.12 33.30
CA MET A 79 -0.09 7.44 32.86
C MET A 79 1.10 7.70 33.80
N LEU A 80 1.17 8.89 34.40
CA LEU A 80 2.24 9.26 35.34
C LEU A 80 2.04 8.65 36.74
N ARG A 81 0.80 8.33 37.12
CA ARG A 81 0.45 7.84 38.46
C ARG A 81 0.59 6.33 38.65
N GLU A 82 0.73 5.55 37.58
CA GLU A 82 0.89 4.09 37.70
C GLU A 82 2.28 3.71 38.25
N PRO A 83 2.37 2.96 39.37
CA PRO A 83 3.65 2.49 39.89
C PRO A 83 4.32 1.53 38.90
N ALA A 84 5.62 1.73 38.66
CA ALA A 84 6.39 0.94 37.69
C ALA A 84 6.37 -0.56 37.99
N GLU A 85 6.38 -0.96 39.27
CA GLU A 85 6.37 -2.36 39.70
C GLU A 85 5.06 -3.08 39.35
N VAL A 86 3.92 -2.43 39.57
CA VAL A 86 2.58 -2.98 39.25
C VAL A 86 2.42 -3.16 37.75
N LYS A 87 2.96 -2.21 36.96
CA LYS A 87 2.97 -2.30 35.51
C LYS A 87 3.83 -3.49 35.03
N ALA A 88 5.06 -3.58 35.51
CA ALA A 88 6.00 -4.64 35.13
C ALA A 88 5.44 -6.04 35.43
N TYR A 89 4.82 -6.23 36.59
CA TYR A 89 4.18 -7.50 36.95
C TYR A 89 3.02 -7.87 36.02
N ARG A 90 2.15 -6.90 35.68
CA ARG A 90 1.00 -7.10 34.78
C ARG A 90 1.44 -7.47 33.36
N ASP A 91 2.45 -6.79 32.83
CA ASP A 91 2.99 -7.03 31.49
C ASP A 91 3.70 -8.39 31.42
N HIS A 92 4.40 -8.78 32.49
CA HIS A 92 5.03 -10.10 32.59
C HIS A 92 4.00 -11.25 32.61
N MET A 93 2.94 -11.12 33.42
CA MET A 93 1.85 -12.12 33.47
C MET A 93 1.15 -12.28 32.12
N ARG A 94 0.90 -11.19 31.39
CA ARG A 94 0.32 -11.22 30.04
C ARG A 94 1.22 -11.93 29.03
N GLN A 95 2.53 -11.72 29.13
CA GLN A 95 3.48 -12.35 28.23
C GLN A 95 3.54 -13.87 28.47
N MET A 96 3.47 -14.30 29.73
CA MET A 96 3.40 -15.71 30.12
C MET A 96 2.09 -16.39 29.70
N SER A 97 0.95 -15.71 29.85
CA SER A 97 -0.36 -16.27 29.46
C SER A 97 -0.59 -16.29 27.94
N GLY A 98 0.22 -15.57 27.17
CA GLY A 98 0.00 -15.38 25.73
C GLY A 98 -1.26 -14.56 25.40
N GLU A 99 -1.94 -14.04 26.43
CA GLU A 99 -3.15 -13.26 26.28
C GLU A 99 -2.85 -11.94 25.58
N GLY A 100 -3.54 -11.73 24.46
CA GLY A 100 -3.42 -10.50 23.69
C GLY A 100 -2.48 -10.57 22.49
N ARG A 101 -1.88 -11.72 22.15
CA ARG A 101 -1.12 -11.88 20.89
C ARG A 101 -1.97 -11.60 19.65
N GLU A 102 -3.19 -12.14 19.59
CA GLU A 102 -4.13 -11.85 18.50
C GLU A 102 -4.60 -10.40 18.53
N SER A 103 -4.83 -9.86 19.73
CA SER A 103 -5.23 -8.47 19.91
C SER A 103 -4.14 -7.51 19.45
N GLU A 104 -2.87 -7.79 19.76
CA GLU A 104 -1.71 -7.01 19.30
C GLU A 104 -1.64 -7.04 17.77
N LYS A 105 -1.75 -8.22 17.14
CA LYS A 105 -1.81 -8.33 15.69
C LYS A 105 -2.94 -7.49 15.10
N PHE A 106 -4.15 -7.66 15.61
CA PHE A 106 -5.33 -6.94 15.12
C PHE A 106 -5.16 -5.41 15.24
N PHE A 107 -4.74 -4.93 16.41
CA PHE A 107 -4.54 -3.50 16.64
C PHE A 107 -3.37 -2.94 15.84
N THR A 108 -2.25 -3.66 15.70
CA THR A 108 -1.15 -3.21 14.84
C THR A 108 -1.61 -3.08 13.39
N ILE A 109 -2.38 -4.04 12.86
CA ILE A 109 -2.92 -3.96 11.49
C ILE A 109 -3.88 -2.78 11.37
N LEU A 110 -4.82 -2.63 12.31
CA LEU A 110 -5.80 -1.54 12.29
C LEU A 110 -5.13 -0.16 12.36
N LEU A 111 -4.16 0.01 13.26
CA LEU A 111 -3.43 1.26 13.42
C LEU A 111 -2.49 1.55 12.25
N SER A 112 -1.99 0.52 11.56
CA SER A 112 -1.11 0.69 10.41
C SER A 112 -1.76 1.38 9.21
N PHE A 113 -3.09 1.52 9.19
CA PHE A 113 -3.80 2.39 8.24
C PHE A 113 -3.44 3.86 8.39
N VAL A 114 -2.89 4.28 9.53
CA VAL A 114 -2.27 5.61 9.69
C VAL A 114 -0.76 5.42 9.73
N PRO A 115 0.01 6.04 8.81
CA PRO A 115 1.46 5.87 8.73
C PRO A 115 2.12 6.11 10.09
N GLY A 116 2.88 5.12 10.55
CA GLY A 116 3.64 5.17 11.80
C GLY A 116 2.90 4.71 13.07
N LEU A 117 1.56 4.70 13.12
CA LEU A 117 0.84 4.31 14.35
C LEU A 117 0.96 2.81 14.66
N GLY A 118 0.99 1.96 13.62
CA GLY A 118 1.21 0.52 13.79
C GLY A 118 2.58 0.20 14.43
N HIS A 119 3.61 0.98 14.12
CA HIS A 119 4.95 0.84 14.70
C HIS A 119 4.97 1.25 16.18
N PHE A 120 4.24 2.29 16.56
CA PHE A 120 4.12 2.68 17.97
C PHE A 120 3.46 1.60 18.82
N GLN A 121 2.50 0.86 18.26
CA GLN A 121 1.87 -0.30 18.93
C GLN A 121 2.89 -1.42 19.19
N LEU A 122 3.87 -1.58 18.30
CA LEU A 122 4.95 -2.55 18.46
C LEU A 122 6.07 -2.08 19.41
N GLY A 123 6.05 -0.81 19.82
CA GLY A 123 7.11 -0.18 20.63
C GLY A 123 8.24 0.45 19.82
N LEU A 124 8.11 0.53 18.49
CA LEU A 124 9.13 1.06 17.57
C LEU A 124 8.88 2.57 17.35
N MET A 125 9.39 3.38 18.26
CA MET A 125 9.12 4.81 18.32
C MET A 125 9.85 5.58 17.23
N GLN A 126 11.13 5.29 17.01
CA GLN A 126 11.91 5.98 15.98
C GLN A 126 11.39 5.66 14.59
N ARG A 127 11.06 4.39 14.34
CA ARG A 127 10.50 3.95 13.05
C ARG A 127 9.12 4.56 12.78
N GLY A 128 8.23 4.50 13.77
CA GLY A 128 6.88 5.08 13.65
C GLY A 128 6.89 6.58 13.40
N LEU A 129 7.73 7.32 14.13
CA LEU A 129 7.89 8.76 13.95
C LEU A 129 8.49 9.09 12.58
N SER A 130 9.46 8.30 12.09
CA SER A 130 10.03 8.48 10.76
C SER A 130 8.95 8.40 9.66
N PHE A 131 8.03 7.43 9.75
CA PHE A 131 6.91 7.32 8.80
C PHE A 131 5.90 8.44 8.93
N LEU A 132 5.58 8.85 10.16
CA LEU A 132 4.66 9.96 10.42
C LEU A 132 5.20 11.26 9.81
N VAL A 133 6.48 11.57 10.07
CA VAL A 133 7.17 12.75 9.52
C VAL A 133 7.31 12.66 8.01
N ALA A 134 7.67 11.50 7.46
CA ALA A 134 7.76 11.33 6.01
C ALA A 134 6.41 11.56 5.31
N PHE A 135 5.32 11.04 5.87
CA PHE A 135 4.00 11.16 5.26
C PHE A 135 3.40 12.57 5.40
N PHE A 136 3.25 13.06 6.64
CA PHE A 136 2.66 14.38 6.89
C PHE A 136 3.60 15.52 6.55
N GLY A 137 4.91 15.36 6.75
CA GLY A 137 5.90 16.34 6.36
C GLY A 137 5.94 16.53 4.84
N LEU A 138 5.81 15.45 4.05
CA LEU A 138 5.71 15.56 2.60
C LEU A 138 4.44 16.34 2.18
N ILE A 139 3.28 16.05 2.77
CA ILE A 139 2.04 16.81 2.51
C ILE A 139 2.27 18.31 2.76
N THR A 140 2.77 18.66 3.95
CA THR A 140 2.97 20.05 4.36
C THR A 140 3.96 20.77 3.44
N VAL A 141 5.10 20.15 3.12
CA VAL A 141 6.10 20.72 2.23
C VAL A 141 5.54 20.90 0.82
N LEU A 142 4.80 19.93 0.28
CA LEU A 142 4.24 20.04 -1.06
C LEU A 142 3.17 21.13 -1.17
N ILE A 143 2.27 21.23 -0.18
CA ILE A 143 1.27 22.30 -0.13
C ILE A 143 1.96 23.67 -0.02
N PHE A 144 2.94 23.79 0.88
CA PHE A 144 3.70 25.02 1.08
C PHE A 144 4.42 25.46 -0.19
N VAL A 145 5.19 24.55 -0.81
CA VAL A 145 5.94 24.85 -2.04
C VAL A 145 4.99 25.23 -3.16
N THR A 146 3.91 24.47 -3.37
CA THR A 146 2.89 24.78 -4.39
C THR A 146 2.26 26.16 -4.16
N SER A 147 1.95 26.50 -2.91
CA SER A 147 1.36 27.79 -2.56
C SER A 147 2.32 28.96 -2.75
N VAL A 148 3.63 28.76 -2.54
CA VAL A 148 4.64 29.81 -2.68
C VAL A 148 5.03 29.99 -4.14
N THR A 149 5.29 28.90 -4.87
CA THR A 149 5.73 28.94 -6.26
C THR A 149 4.59 29.20 -7.23
N HIS A 150 3.34 28.97 -6.82
CA HIS A 150 2.14 28.96 -7.68
C HIS A 150 2.20 27.93 -8.81
N GLU A 151 3.12 26.96 -8.72
CA GLU A 151 3.31 25.90 -9.71
C GLU A 151 2.60 24.63 -9.26
N SER A 152 1.58 24.22 -10.00
CA SER A 152 0.79 23.01 -9.69
C SER A 152 1.57 21.71 -9.92
N GLY A 153 2.70 21.77 -10.65
CA GLY A 153 3.54 20.60 -10.92
C GLY A 153 4.05 19.90 -9.66
N PHE A 154 4.24 20.63 -8.55
CA PHE A 154 4.66 20.03 -7.28
C PHE A 154 3.59 19.10 -6.67
N LEU A 155 2.31 19.28 -7.00
CA LEU A 155 1.25 18.39 -6.55
C LEU A 155 1.35 16.97 -7.14
N LEU A 156 2.10 16.78 -8.24
CA LEU A 156 2.35 15.45 -8.79
C LEU A 156 3.10 14.54 -7.80
N PHE A 157 3.94 15.12 -6.94
CA PHE A 157 4.65 14.37 -5.90
C PHE A 157 3.74 13.88 -4.77
N LEU A 158 2.48 14.34 -4.71
CA LEU A 158 1.47 13.77 -3.81
C LEU A 158 1.24 12.28 -4.10
N GLY A 159 1.54 11.82 -5.32
CA GLY A 159 1.56 10.41 -5.70
C GLY A 159 2.57 9.54 -4.94
N LEU A 160 3.55 10.14 -4.24
CA LEU A 160 4.45 9.41 -3.33
C LEU A 160 3.76 9.01 -2.01
N LEU A 161 2.68 9.68 -1.61
CA LEU A 161 2.00 9.40 -0.35
C LEU A 161 1.39 8.01 -0.29
N PRO A 162 0.61 7.53 -1.29
CA PRO A 162 0.13 6.15 -1.29
C PRO A 162 1.26 5.11 -1.21
N ILE A 163 2.42 5.39 -1.79
CA ILE A 163 3.58 4.50 -1.77
C ILE A 163 4.16 4.42 -0.35
N ILE A 164 4.42 5.58 0.27
CA ILE A 164 4.89 5.65 1.66
C ILE A 164 3.88 5.00 2.61
N TRP A 165 2.59 5.26 2.40
CA TRP A 165 1.48 4.71 3.19
C TRP A 165 1.42 3.18 3.12
N LEU A 166 1.38 2.61 1.90
CA LEU A 166 1.35 1.16 1.72
C LEU A 166 2.60 0.49 2.28
N TYR A 167 3.78 1.11 2.09
CA TYR A 167 5.01 0.59 2.67
C TYR A 167 4.98 0.61 4.20
N ALA A 168 4.58 1.72 4.82
CA ALA A 168 4.45 1.81 6.28
C ALA A 168 3.46 0.77 6.83
N MET A 169 2.32 0.59 6.15
CA MET A 169 1.33 -0.43 6.51
C MET A 169 1.93 -1.84 6.42
N PHE A 170 2.49 -2.19 5.27
CA PHE A 170 3.08 -3.51 5.01
C PHE A 170 4.23 -3.83 5.95
N ASP A 171 5.04 -2.83 6.27
CA ASP A 171 6.16 -2.95 7.21
C ASP A 171 5.67 -3.24 8.64
N ALA A 172 4.65 -2.52 9.13
CA ALA A 172 4.07 -2.79 10.44
C ALA A 172 3.46 -4.20 10.52
N VAL A 173 2.77 -4.65 9.46
CA VAL A 173 2.20 -6.01 9.36
C VAL A 173 3.30 -7.07 9.43
N GLN A 174 4.41 -6.88 8.72
CA GLN A 174 5.51 -7.84 8.78
C GLN A 174 6.21 -7.86 10.12
N LEU A 175 6.43 -6.69 10.73
CA LEU A 175 7.06 -6.60 12.03
C LEU A 175 6.23 -7.28 13.12
N VAL A 176 4.89 -7.17 13.10
CA VAL A 176 4.07 -7.91 14.07
C VAL A 176 4.17 -9.42 13.86
N HIS A 177 4.20 -9.89 12.61
CA HIS A 177 4.39 -11.31 12.32
C HIS A 177 5.75 -11.84 12.83
N ARG A 178 6.82 -11.06 12.63
CA ARG A 178 8.17 -11.38 13.13
C ARG A 178 8.23 -11.38 14.65
N LYS A 179 7.60 -10.40 15.30
CA LYS A 179 7.49 -10.33 16.78
C LYS A 179 6.80 -11.58 17.33
N LEU A 180 5.71 -11.99 16.70
CA LEU A 180 4.94 -13.17 17.10
C LEU A 180 5.70 -14.47 16.85
N ALA A 181 6.53 -14.54 15.81
CA ALA A 181 7.45 -15.65 15.54
C ALA A 181 8.60 -15.75 16.55
N GLY A 182 8.73 -14.79 17.48
CA GLY A 182 9.77 -14.78 18.51
C GLY A 182 11.06 -14.06 18.09
N GLU A 183 11.07 -13.40 16.93
CA GLU A 183 12.21 -12.61 16.50
C GLU A 183 12.37 -11.34 17.37
N ILE A 184 13.63 -10.97 17.65
CA ILE A 184 13.95 -9.73 18.33
C ILE A 184 13.92 -8.61 17.30
N ILE A 185 13.04 -7.63 17.50
CA ILE A 185 12.93 -6.45 16.65
C ILE A 185 13.65 -5.29 17.32
N VAL A 186 14.52 -4.62 16.57
CA VAL A 186 15.27 -3.44 17.05
C VAL A 186 14.62 -2.19 16.46
N ASP A 187 14.42 -1.17 17.29
CA ASP A 187 13.94 0.13 16.82
C ASP A 187 15.08 0.87 16.11
N ARG A 188 14.82 1.26 14.87
CA ARG A 188 15.75 1.96 13.98
C ARG A 188 14.98 2.96 13.14
N THR A 189 15.59 4.10 12.83
CA THR A 189 14.99 5.04 11.88
C THR A 189 15.03 4.48 10.45
N LEU A 190 14.23 5.06 9.56
CA LEU A 190 14.30 4.74 8.13
C LEU A 190 15.64 5.14 7.51
N LEU A 191 16.29 6.16 8.06
CA LEU A 191 17.60 6.64 7.63
C LEU A 191 18.71 5.66 8.05
N ASP A 192 18.65 5.13 9.27
CA ASP A 192 19.62 4.10 9.72
C ASP A 192 19.52 2.82 8.88
N ASP A 193 18.31 2.42 8.50
CA ASP A 193 18.09 1.28 7.58
C ASP A 193 18.64 1.58 6.16
N TRP A 194 18.69 2.84 5.75
CA TRP A 194 19.33 3.25 4.49
C TRP A 194 20.87 3.22 4.62
N GLU A 195 21.43 3.80 5.68
CA GLU A 195 22.88 3.88 5.89
C GLU A 195 23.53 2.52 6.16
N SER A 196 22.88 1.68 6.96
CA SER A 196 23.37 0.32 7.25
C SER A 196 23.54 -0.54 5.99
N GLY A 197 22.65 -0.39 5.00
CA GLY A 197 22.80 -1.03 3.70
C GLY A 197 24.08 -0.60 2.99
N ARG A 198 24.42 0.69 3.03
CA ARG A 198 25.61 1.26 2.38
C ARG A 198 26.92 0.76 3.00
N ILE A 199 26.96 0.63 4.33
CA ILE A 199 28.15 0.20 5.08
C ILE A 199 28.43 -1.29 4.84
N GLU A 200 27.39 -2.11 4.72
CA GLU A 200 27.51 -3.56 4.45
C GLU A 200 27.69 -3.90 2.96
N GLY A 201 27.80 -2.90 2.06
CA GLY A 201 27.84 -3.12 0.61
C GLY A 201 26.53 -3.66 0.02
N ARG A 202 25.44 -3.62 0.80
CA ARG A 202 24.10 -4.10 0.44
C ARG A 202 23.26 -2.98 -0.19
N ARG A 203 22.27 -3.35 -1.00
CA ARG A 203 21.35 -2.40 -1.62
C ARG A 203 20.39 -1.82 -0.57
N SER A 204 20.01 -0.55 -0.71
CA SER A 204 19.13 0.14 0.26
C SER A 204 17.69 -0.33 0.13
N LYS A 205 17.08 -0.79 1.23
CA LYS A 205 15.68 -1.22 1.25
C LYS A 205 14.72 -0.08 0.90
N VAL A 206 15.01 1.13 1.38
CA VAL A 206 14.19 2.32 1.09
C VAL A 206 14.18 2.64 -0.41
N LEU A 207 15.34 2.57 -1.06
CA LEU A 207 15.43 2.82 -2.51
C LEU A 207 14.76 1.70 -3.30
N ALA A 208 14.90 0.44 -2.87
CA ALA A 208 14.20 -0.68 -3.47
C ALA A 208 12.68 -0.49 -3.44
N THR A 209 12.12 -0.06 -2.30
CA THR A 209 10.69 0.27 -2.13
C THR A 209 10.24 1.40 -3.07
N LEU A 210 10.98 2.50 -3.13
CA LEU A 210 10.65 3.62 -4.03
C LEU A 210 10.70 3.18 -5.50
N LEU A 211 11.70 2.38 -5.87
CA LEU A 211 11.81 1.82 -7.22
C LEU A 211 10.73 0.76 -7.50
N SER A 212 10.21 0.04 -6.50
CA SER A 212 9.11 -0.91 -6.67
C SER A 212 7.81 -0.24 -7.12
N ALA A 213 7.65 1.07 -6.90
CA ALA A 213 6.53 1.83 -7.45
C ALA A 213 6.54 1.88 -8.98
N PHE A 214 7.71 1.71 -9.61
CA PHE A 214 7.81 1.48 -11.04
C PHE A 214 7.91 -0.03 -11.30
N PRO A 215 6.91 -0.66 -11.95
CA PRO A 215 6.85 -2.11 -12.13
C PRO A 215 8.14 -2.70 -12.70
N GLY A 216 8.79 -3.56 -11.90
CA GLY A 216 10.03 -4.25 -12.25
C GLY A 216 11.32 -3.57 -11.78
N ALA A 217 11.35 -2.25 -11.55
CA ALA A 217 12.57 -1.55 -11.21
C ALA A 217 13.09 -1.89 -9.80
N GLY A 218 12.20 -2.01 -8.81
CA GLY A 218 12.60 -2.43 -7.45
C GLY A 218 13.19 -3.83 -7.41
N GLN A 219 12.61 -4.78 -8.13
CA GLN A 219 13.13 -6.14 -8.26
C GLN A 219 14.52 -6.14 -8.93
N MET A 220 14.70 -5.38 -10.03
CA MET A 220 15.99 -5.24 -10.70
C MET A 220 17.05 -4.61 -9.79
N TYR A 221 16.67 -3.61 -8.99
CA TYR A 221 17.57 -2.96 -8.04
C TYR A 221 18.11 -3.93 -6.97
N LEU A 222 17.28 -4.90 -6.54
CA LEU A 222 17.67 -5.97 -5.63
C LEU A 222 18.49 -7.09 -6.29
N GLY A 223 18.71 -7.02 -7.61
CA GLY A 223 19.45 -8.02 -8.39
C GLY A 223 18.58 -9.09 -9.06
N LEU A 224 17.25 -9.03 -8.92
CA LEU A 224 16.30 -9.96 -9.56
C LEU A 224 15.99 -9.50 -10.99
N GLN A 225 16.97 -9.61 -11.88
CA GLN A 225 16.88 -9.06 -13.24
C GLN A 225 15.80 -9.73 -14.09
N LYS A 226 15.74 -11.07 -14.11
CA LYS A 226 14.77 -11.81 -14.95
C LYS A 226 13.34 -11.53 -14.50
N ARG A 227 13.10 -11.56 -13.19
CA ARG A 227 11.78 -11.26 -12.62
C ARG A 227 11.37 -9.82 -12.90
N GLY A 228 12.27 -8.87 -12.61
CA GLY A 228 11.98 -7.45 -12.80
C GLY A 228 11.74 -7.09 -14.26
N LEU A 229 12.53 -7.61 -15.20
CA LEU A 229 12.32 -7.41 -16.63
C LEU A 229 10.96 -7.95 -17.09
N GLN A 230 10.55 -9.15 -16.65
CA GLN A 230 9.25 -9.71 -17.01
C GLN A 230 8.09 -8.84 -16.51
N MET A 231 8.19 -8.30 -15.30
CA MET A 231 7.19 -7.40 -14.73
C MET A 231 7.14 -6.06 -15.47
N MET A 232 8.30 -5.52 -15.86
CA MET A 232 8.38 -4.30 -16.66
C MET A 232 7.77 -4.50 -18.05
N VAL A 233 8.09 -5.61 -18.73
CA VAL A 233 7.52 -5.98 -20.02
C VAL A 233 6.02 -6.22 -19.91
N LEU A 234 5.55 -6.87 -18.85
CA LEU A 234 4.11 -7.08 -18.59
C LEU A 234 3.38 -5.74 -18.44
N PHE A 235 3.92 -4.83 -17.63
CA PHE A 235 3.29 -3.54 -17.36
C PHE A 235 3.31 -2.63 -18.59
N ILE A 236 4.49 -2.35 -19.16
CA ILE A 236 4.62 -1.49 -20.35
C ILE A 236 3.91 -2.13 -21.56
N GLY A 237 4.05 -3.44 -21.72
CA GLY A 237 3.39 -4.19 -22.78
C GLY A 237 1.87 -4.14 -22.67
N SER A 238 1.30 -4.10 -21.47
CA SER A 238 -0.15 -3.96 -21.27
C SER A 238 -0.69 -2.63 -21.82
N PHE A 239 -0.01 -1.50 -21.59
CA PHE A 239 -0.39 -0.21 -22.19
C PHE A 239 -0.39 -0.29 -23.71
N TYR A 240 0.68 -0.86 -24.28
CA TYR A 240 0.84 -0.96 -25.73
C TYR A 240 -0.24 -1.85 -26.35
N ILE A 241 -0.50 -3.03 -25.78
CA ILE A 241 -1.56 -3.94 -26.26
C ILE A 241 -2.94 -3.28 -26.14
N ILE A 242 -3.23 -2.62 -25.02
CA ILE A 242 -4.52 -1.97 -24.80
C ILE A 242 -4.75 -0.82 -25.79
N ASP A 243 -3.73 0.01 -26.05
CA ASP A 243 -3.84 1.13 -26.99
C ASP A 243 -4.03 0.64 -28.43
N ILE A 244 -3.23 -0.35 -28.87
CA ILE A 244 -3.31 -0.91 -30.22
C ILE A 244 -4.65 -1.59 -30.46
N LEU A 245 -5.12 -2.38 -29.50
CA LEU A 245 -6.38 -3.08 -29.64
C LEU A 245 -7.58 -2.17 -29.32
N ARG A 246 -7.35 -0.90 -28.90
CA ARG A 246 -8.37 0.04 -28.39
C ARG A 246 -9.27 -0.61 -27.34
N LEU A 247 -8.66 -1.43 -26.50
CA LEU A 247 -9.32 -2.20 -25.46
C LEU A 247 -9.55 -1.34 -24.21
N SER A 248 -10.29 -0.25 -24.35
CA SER A 248 -10.57 0.69 -23.24
C SER A 248 -11.17 -0.02 -22.02
N VAL A 249 -11.99 -1.05 -22.25
CA VAL A 249 -12.54 -1.91 -21.19
C VAL A 249 -11.45 -2.59 -20.37
N PHE A 250 -10.28 -2.90 -20.91
CA PHE A 250 -9.19 -3.54 -20.18
C PHE A 250 -8.25 -2.55 -19.47
N LEU A 251 -8.51 -1.24 -19.51
CA LEU A 251 -7.72 -0.26 -18.76
C LEU A 251 -7.72 -0.54 -17.25
N PHE A 252 -8.75 -1.22 -16.70
CA PHE A 252 -8.75 -1.64 -15.28
C PHE A 252 -7.63 -2.64 -14.95
N LEU A 253 -7.09 -3.35 -15.94
CA LEU A 253 -6.01 -4.32 -15.74
C LEU A 253 -4.68 -3.62 -15.39
N ILE A 254 -4.49 -2.37 -15.84
CA ILE A 254 -3.25 -1.61 -15.58
C ILE A 254 -3.06 -1.38 -14.08
N PRO A 255 -4.04 -0.82 -13.32
CA PRO A 255 -3.94 -0.75 -11.86
C PRO A 255 -3.70 -2.10 -11.20
N ILE A 256 -4.36 -3.18 -11.66
CA ILE A 256 -4.19 -4.52 -11.08
C ILE A 256 -2.76 -5.04 -11.26
N ILE A 257 -2.21 -4.93 -12.47
CA ILE A 257 -0.81 -5.31 -12.76
C ILE A 257 0.13 -4.44 -11.94
N TRP A 258 -0.12 -3.14 -11.84
CA TRP A 258 0.70 -2.22 -11.05
C TRP A 258 0.73 -2.64 -9.56
N PHE A 259 -0.43 -2.86 -8.95
CA PHE A 259 -0.52 -3.31 -7.56
C PHE A 259 0.21 -4.63 -7.34
N TYR A 260 0.02 -5.60 -8.26
CA TYR A 260 0.73 -6.87 -8.20
C TYR A 260 2.25 -6.67 -8.21
N CYS A 261 2.78 -5.86 -9.13
CA CYS A 261 4.21 -5.57 -9.24
C CYS A 261 4.76 -4.82 -8.02
N PHE A 262 3.98 -3.88 -7.50
CA PHE A 262 4.33 -3.09 -6.33
C PHE A 262 4.41 -3.97 -5.08
N PHE A 263 3.37 -4.74 -4.78
CA PHE A 263 3.36 -5.64 -3.61
C PHE A 263 4.43 -6.73 -3.71
N ASP A 264 4.66 -7.28 -4.91
CA ASP A 264 5.78 -8.20 -5.13
C ASP A 264 7.13 -7.55 -4.77
N GLY A 265 7.34 -6.31 -5.21
CA GLY A 265 8.56 -5.56 -4.91
C GLY A 265 8.75 -5.31 -3.41
N LEU A 266 7.67 -4.95 -2.70
CA LEU A 266 7.69 -4.79 -1.24
C LEU A 266 8.06 -6.11 -0.54
N GLN A 267 7.48 -7.23 -0.96
CA GLN A 267 7.74 -8.55 -0.39
C GLN A 267 9.20 -9.00 -0.63
N GLN A 268 9.76 -8.70 -1.81
CA GLN A 268 11.17 -9.01 -2.09
C GLN A 268 12.11 -8.14 -1.26
N THR A 269 11.78 -6.85 -1.09
CA THR A 269 12.56 -5.92 -0.28
C THR A 269 12.62 -6.34 1.19
N SER A 270 11.54 -6.91 1.73
CA SER A 270 11.54 -7.35 3.12
C SER A 270 12.35 -8.63 3.35
N ARG A 271 12.35 -9.55 2.37
CA ARG A 271 13.18 -10.77 2.38
C ARG A 271 14.66 -10.49 2.11
N TYR A 272 14.97 -9.35 1.49
CA TYR A 272 16.32 -8.96 1.14
C TYR A 272 17.25 -8.89 2.37
N GLY A 273 18.37 -9.61 2.28
CA GLY A 273 19.37 -9.73 3.35
C GLY A 273 19.06 -10.78 4.42
N ILE A 274 17.91 -11.45 4.35
CA ILE A 274 17.51 -12.53 5.26
C ILE A 274 17.63 -13.89 4.56
N LEU A 275 17.02 -14.01 3.38
CA LEU A 275 17.07 -15.22 2.56
C LEU A 275 17.99 -15.01 1.34
N PRO A 276 18.67 -16.07 0.85
CA PRO A 276 19.32 -16.02 -0.43
C PRO A 276 18.29 -15.72 -1.52
N MET A 277 18.56 -14.68 -2.31
CA MET A 277 17.68 -14.22 -3.37
C MET A 277 18.02 -14.99 -4.65
N GLU A 278 17.15 -15.91 -5.05
CA GLU A 278 17.27 -16.58 -6.34
C GLU A 278 16.47 -15.81 -7.40
N ASP A 279 17.13 -15.44 -8.51
CA ASP A 279 16.48 -14.79 -9.65
C ASP A 279 15.64 -15.78 -10.46
N ARG A 280 14.50 -16.17 -9.87
CA ARG A 280 13.49 -16.99 -10.52
C ARG A 280 12.57 -16.08 -11.34
N PRO A 281 12.41 -16.32 -12.65
CA PRO A 281 11.46 -15.57 -13.47
C PRO A 281 10.03 -15.76 -12.95
N LEU A 282 9.16 -14.77 -13.16
CA LEU A 282 7.74 -14.86 -12.84
C LEU A 282 7.07 -16.01 -13.60
N ILE A 283 7.45 -16.16 -14.87
CA ILE A 283 7.03 -17.26 -15.73
C ILE A 283 8.28 -17.99 -16.19
N GLU A 284 8.42 -19.25 -15.76
CA GLU A 284 9.47 -20.15 -16.25
C GLU A 284 9.32 -20.32 -17.76
N THR A 285 10.16 -19.61 -18.50
CA THR A 285 10.08 -19.58 -19.95
C THR A 285 10.83 -20.80 -20.47
N GLY A 286 10.12 -21.90 -20.75
CA GLY A 286 10.67 -22.96 -21.58
C GLY A 286 11.07 -22.37 -22.95
N GLY A 287 12.18 -22.83 -23.53
CA GLY A 287 12.84 -22.22 -24.71
C GLY A 287 12.00 -22.01 -25.97
N ASN A 288 10.74 -22.47 -26.00
CA ASN A 288 9.82 -22.36 -27.14
C ASN A 288 9.11 -20.98 -27.28
N HIS A 289 9.29 -20.05 -26.34
CA HIS A 289 8.55 -18.77 -26.35
C HIS A 289 9.17 -17.67 -27.22
N GLN A 290 10.47 -17.74 -27.51
CA GLN A 290 11.15 -16.76 -28.38
C GLN A 290 10.57 -16.78 -29.81
N HIS A 291 10.24 -17.99 -30.31
CA HIS A 291 9.54 -18.17 -31.58
C HIS A 291 8.12 -17.58 -31.55
N LEU A 292 7.41 -17.73 -30.44
CA LEU A 292 6.05 -17.18 -30.27
C LEU A 292 6.06 -15.65 -30.20
N LEU A 293 7.02 -15.05 -29.48
CA LEU A 293 7.25 -13.61 -29.47
C LEU A 293 7.54 -13.07 -30.87
N GLY A 294 8.38 -13.77 -31.65
CA GLY A 294 8.65 -13.42 -33.04
C GLY A 294 7.40 -13.44 -33.93
N ILE A 295 6.57 -14.48 -33.81
CA ILE A 295 5.29 -14.57 -34.55
C ILE A 295 4.37 -13.41 -34.17
N VAL A 296 4.20 -13.13 -32.88
CA VAL A 296 3.35 -12.03 -32.41
C VAL A 296 3.82 -10.70 -33.00
N LEU A 297 5.13 -10.46 -33.04
CA LEU A 297 5.71 -9.23 -33.58
C LEU A 297 5.47 -9.09 -35.09
N ILE A 298 5.62 -10.18 -35.86
CA ILE A 298 5.35 -10.18 -37.31
C ILE A 298 3.87 -9.90 -37.60
N VAL A 299 2.96 -10.58 -36.89
CA VAL A 299 1.51 -10.37 -37.05
C VAL A 299 1.13 -8.93 -36.71
N LEU A 300 1.69 -8.39 -35.63
CA LEU A 300 1.48 -7.00 -35.23
C LEU A 300 2.00 -6.02 -36.29
N GLY A 301 3.18 -6.27 -36.86
CA GLY A 301 3.75 -5.45 -37.94
C GLY A 301 2.90 -5.43 -39.20
N ILE A 302 2.39 -6.60 -39.62
CA ILE A 302 1.46 -6.70 -40.77
C ILE A 302 0.17 -5.92 -40.49
N TYR A 303 -0.38 -6.05 -39.27
CA TYR A 303 -1.57 -5.30 -38.86
C TYR A 303 -1.35 -3.78 -38.93
N PHE A 304 -0.22 -3.28 -38.45
CA PHE A 304 0.13 -1.85 -38.50
C PHE A 304 0.26 -1.34 -39.93
N ILE A 305 1.03 -2.03 -40.77
CA ILE A 305 1.19 -1.64 -42.19
C ILE A 305 -0.16 -1.64 -42.89
N GLY A 306 -0.99 -2.66 -42.65
CA GLY A 306 -2.34 -2.75 -43.19
C GLY A 306 -3.21 -1.54 -42.81
N MET A 307 -3.29 -1.25 -41.52
CA MET A 307 -4.24 -0.25 -41.00
C MET A 307 -3.77 1.20 -41.13
N GLU A 308 -2.47 1.46 -41.05
CA GLU A 308 -1.92 2.83 -41.04
C GLU A 308 -1.36 3.27 -42.40
N LEU A 309 -0.95 2.35 -43.27
CA LEU A 309 -0.42 2.69 -44.60
C LEU A 309 -1.37 2.27 -45.72
N ILE A 310 -1.76 0.99 -45.76
CA ILE A 310 -2.51 0.44 -46.90
C ILE A 310 -3.94 0.97 -46.92
N VAL A 311 -4.66 0.90 -45.80
CA VAL A 311 -6.06 1.35 -45.72
C VAL A 311 -6.20 2.85 -46.07
N PRO A 312 -5.40 3.78 -45.51
CA PRO A 312 -5.47 5.18 -45.91
C PRO A 312 -5.07 5.45 -47.36
N ALA A 313 -4.07 4.72 -47.90
CA ALA A 313 -3.65 4.88 -49.30
C ALA A 313 -4.75 4.47 -50.29
N ILE A 314 -5.51 3.41 -49.98
CA ILE A 314 -6.65 2.97 -50.80
C ILE A 314 -7.81 3.97 -50.69
N ASP A 315 -8.11 4.46 -49.49
CA ASP A 315 -9.20 5.43 -49.27
C ASP A 315 -8.91 6.77 -49.98
N ALA A 316 -7.63 7.17 -50.09
CA ALA A 316 -7.22 8.34 -50.86
C ALA A 316 -7.44 8.19 -52.37
N GLN A 317 -7.35 6.97 -52.92
CA GLN A 317 -7.60 6.70 -54.34
C GLN A 317 -9.08 6.44 -54.64
N PHE A 318 -9.86 5.97 -53.67
CA PHE A 318 -11.28 5.67 -53.84
C PHE A 318 -12.14 6.23 -52.67
N PRO A 319 -12.35 7.55 -52.61
CA PRO A 319 -13.03 8.22 -51.49
C PRO A 319 -14.50 7.79 -51.30
N GLU A 320 -15.15 7.33 -52.37
CA GLU A 320 -16.57 6.98 -52.37
C GLU A 320 -16.90 5.71 -51.58
N LEU A 321 -15.91 4.83 -51.38
CA LEU A 321 -16.13 3.54 -50.72
C LEU A 321 -16.15 3.64 -49.19
N ARG A 322 -15.74 4.79 -48.61
CA ARG A 322 -15.64 5.03 -47.15
C ARG A 322 -15.01 3.82 -46.43
N LEU A 323 -13.93 3.28 -47.00
CA LEU A 323 -13.31 2.04 -46.51
C LEU A 323 -12.64 2.28 -45.16
N HIS A 324 -12.08 3.47 -44.94
CA HIS A 324 -11.43 3.80 -43.67
C HIS A 324 -12.37 3.69 -42.46
N SER A 325 -13.59 4.24 -42.56
CA SER A 325 -14.57 4.20 -41.47
C SER A 325 -15.11 2.80 -41.24
N ARG A 326 -15.51 2.07 -42.30
CA ARG A 326 -15.97 0.67 -42.17
C ARG A 326 -14.89 -0.26 -41.60
N ILE A 327 -13.67 -0.18 -42.10
CA ILE A 327 -12.61 -1.09 -41.65
C ILE A 327 -12.20 -0.79 -40.20
N ARG A 328 -12.10 0.48 -39.82
CA ARG A 328 -11.78 0.84 -38.43
C ARG A 328 -12.90 0.46 -37.45
N GLU A 329 -14.15 0.55 -37.87
CA GLU A 329 -15.33 0.26 -37.04
C GLU A 329 -15.62 -1.24 -36.90
N TYR A 330 -15.35 -2.07 -37.92
CA TYR A 330 -15.66 -3.51 -37.90
C TYR A 330 -14.45 -4.43 -37.80
N LEU A 331 -13.32 -4.12 -38.46
CA LEU A 331 -12.16 -5.03 -38.51
C LEU A 331 -11.40 -5.05 -37.17
N ARG A 332 -11.27 -3.90 -36.49
CA ARG A 332 -10.57 -3.82 -35.21
C ARG A 332 -11.30 -4.60 -34.10
N PRO A 333 -12.62 -4.45 -33.89
CA PRO A 333 -13.35 -5.30 -32.94
C PRO A 333 -13.36 -6.77 -33.33
N LEU A 334 -13.38 -7.10 -34.63
CA LEU A 334 -13.30 -8.49 -35.11
C LEU A 334 -11.97 -9.15 -34.72
N VAL A 335 -10.84 -8.48 -34.96
CA VAL A 335 -9.51 -8.98 -34.55
C VAL A 335 -9.44 -9.18 -33.04
N VAL A 336 -9.96 -8.22 -32.28
CA VAL A 336 -10.04 -8.31 -30.81
C VAL A 336 -10.89 -9.50 -30.37
N ALA A 337 -12.07 -9.70 -30.96
CA ALA A 337 -12.96 -10.80 -30.63
C ALA A 337 -12.30 -12.15 -30.92
N VAL A 338 -11.61 -12.29 -32.07
CA VAL A 338 -10.87 -13.50 -32.42
C VAL A 338 -9.75 -13.78 -31.41
N VAL A 339 -8.98 -12.76 -31.00
CA VAL A 339 -7.90 -12.90 -30.00
C VAL A 339 -8.46 -13.31 -28.64
N LEU A 340 -9.55 -12.70 -28.18
CA LEU A 340 -10.17 -13.00 -26.89
C LEU A 340 -10.80 -14.40 -26.87
N ILE A 341 -11.56 -14.76 -27.92
CA ILE A 341 -12.18 -16.08 -28.05
C ILE A 341 -11.10 -17.16 -28.16
N GLY A 342 -10.10 -16.97 -29.02
CA GLY A 342 -8.99 -17.90 -29.17
C GLY A 342 -8.14 -18.05 -27.91
N GLY A 343 -7.84 -16.94 -27.25
CA GLY A 343 -7.13 -16.92 -25.96
C GLY A 343 -7.90 -17.64 -24.86
N GLY A 344 -9.21 -17.38 -24.74
CA GLY A 344 -10.10 -18.06 -23.80
C GLY A 344 -10.19 -19.56 -24.05
N LEU A 345 -10.36 -19.98 -25.31
CA LEU A 345 -10.41 -21.39 -25.67
C LEU A 345 -9.09 -22.11 -25.34
N LYS A 346 -7.95 -21.49 -25.63
CA LYS A 346 -6.62 -22.03 -25.31
C LYS A 346 -6.41 -22.19 -23.80
N LEU A 347 -6.93 -21.27 -22.98
CA LEU A 347 -6.86 -21.37 -21.52
C LEU A 347 -7.72 -22.53 -20.99
N LEU A 348 -8.90 -22.73 -21.58
CA LEU A 348 -9.80 -23.86 -21.23
C LEU A 348 -9.20 -25.21 -21.62
N LEU A 349 -8.48 -25.27 -22.73
CA LEU A 349 -7.91 -26.51 -23.28
C LEU A 349 -6.57 -26.90 -22.63
N LYS A 350 -5.99 -26.08 -21.75
CA LYS A 350 -4.72 -26.41 -21.09
C LYS A 350 -4.99 -27.40 -19.95
N PRO A 351 -4.57 -28.69 -20.05
CA PRO A 351 -4.85 -29.66 -19.02
C PRO A 351 -4.14 -29.27 -17.71
N LYS A 352 -4.88 -29.35 -16.61
CA LYS A 352 -4.37 -29.09 -15.25
C LYS A 352 -3.24 -30.09 -14.97
N ARG A 353 -2.00 -29.62 -14.88
CA ARG A 353 -0.88 -30.45 -14.43
C ARG A 353 -1.19 -30.88 -13.00
N ARG A 354 -1.48 -32.18 -12.80
CA ARG A 354 -1.54 -32.78 -11.47
C ARG A 354 -0.10 -32.85 -10.98
N ASP A 355 0.26 -31.95 -10.08
CA ASP A 355 1.48 -32.14 -9.29
C ASP A 355 1.23 -33.35 -8.38
N HIS A 356 1.90 -34.47 -8.70
CA HIS A 356 2.00 -35.62 -7.81
C HIS A 356 2.91 -35.23 -6.63
N LEU A 357 2.31 -34.61 -5.62
CA LEU A 357 2.82 -34.59 -4.26
C LEU A 357 1.81 -35.41 -3.44
N TRP A 358 2.32 -36.31 -2.60
CA TRP A 358 1.65 -37.46 -1.96
C TRP A 358 1.72 -38.78 -2.75
N SER A 359 2.92 -39.36 -2.78
CA SER A 359 3.09 -40.81 -2.60
C SER A 359 4.11 -41.03 -1.49
N GLY A 360 3.60 -40.98 -0.27
CA GLY A 360 4.32 -41.35 0.94
C GLY A 360 3.28 -41.59 2.01
N GLU A 361 2.79 -42.83 2.07
CA GLU A 361 2.38 -43.54 3.28
C GLU A 361 2.03 -44.99 2.87
N ASP A 362 2.91 -45.88 3.33
CA ASP A 362 2.63 -47.21 3.89
C ASP A 362 1.86 -48.24 3.06
N LEU A 363 2.60 -49.24 2.59
CA LEU A 363 2.49 -50.65 3.03
C LEU A 363 3.78 -51.42 2.73
#